data_AF-A0AAJ1Q2R6-F1
#
_entry.id   AF-A0AAJ1Q2R6-F1
#
_cell.length_a   1.000
_cell.length_b   1.000
_cell.length_c   1.000
_cell.angle_alpha   90.00
_cell.angle_beta   90.00
_cell.angle_gamma   90.00
#
_symmetry.space_group_name_H-M   'P 1'
#
loop_
_entity.id
_entity.type
_entity.pdbx_description
1 polymer ?
#
loop_
_entity_poly.entity_id
_entity_poly.type
_entity_poly.pdbx_seq_one_letter_code
_entity_poly.pdbx_strand_id
1 'polypeptide(L)'
;MKRSQTLRPAALAILAIGALTLSACSGTNTDAQAPQSFDGATETITKGDLAGETTVQGNLHYADSYTLKSAFEGVVTSLPTPGTTLTQGSHVYTVGGDNTYLLHGSTPAWRTFEAGMDNGEDVTQLETALSELGYFEATPDAHFDWNTTVAIQRWQKALNLPQTGSLPLGTVLFAPEDLRIGALKARVGDNATMETELFTASSSRQVISANLKLSDQALGVVGNSVTVRLPGSTTTTTGTITSVEPPREKASEEGSEETTKERIIPITVTPDDTSALEGLQEASVSLGLTSETRTDVLSVPLSALVALSADQFGVEVVDESGKIRRVPVTVGLFAGDRVEVSGDEIAEGQRVVVPNR
;
A
#
# COMPACT_ATOMS: atom_id res chain seq x y z
N MET A 1 20.74 77.44 -1.01
CA MET A 1 22.16 77.01 -1.07
C MET A 1 22.34 76.35 -2.44
N LYS A 2 23.01 77.03 -3.39
CA LYS A 2 24.35 76.66 -3.95
C LYS A 2 24.43 75.16 -4.31
N ARG A 3 24.80 74.70 -5.51
CA ARG A 3 25.51 75.25 -6.68
C ARG A 3 25.46 74.09 -7.73
N SER A 4 25.16 74.34 -9.02
CA SER A 4 26.10 74.29 -10.18
C SER A 4 26.85 72.95 -10.37
N GLN A 5 27.09 72.35 -11.55
CA GLN A 5 27.00 72.75 -12.96
C GLN A 5 27.51 71.55 -13.82
N THR A 6 26.97 71.40 -15.04
CA THR A 6 27.59 71.06 -16.35
C THR A 6 28.87 70.19 -16.41
N LEU A 7 29.03 69.26 -17.38
CA LEU A 7 29.60 69.57 -18.71
C LEU A 7 29.42 68.40 -19.73
N ARG A 8 28.99 68.75 -20.95
CA ARG A 8 29.20 68.03 -22.23
C ARG A 8 30.57 68.49 -22.84
N PRO A 9 30.85 68.34 -24.16
CA PRO A 9 31.21 67.17 -25.02
C PRO A 9 32.52 67.43 -25.82
N ALA A 10 32.94 66.52 -26.74
CA ALA A 10 33.63 66.77 -28.04
C ALA A 10 34.29 65.46 -28.54
N ALA A 11 33.91 64.86 -29.68
CA ALA A 11 34.19 65.22 -31.08
C ALA A 11 35.65 64.97 -31.52
N LEU A 12 35.88 64.05 -32.47
CA LEU A 12 36.29 64.35 -33.86
C LEU A 12 36.57 63.08 -34.69
N ALA A 13 36.27 63.18 -35.98
CA ALA A 13 36.49 62.20 -37.06
C ALA A 13 37.92 62.28 -37.65
N ILE A 14 38.32 61.30 -38.48
CA ILE A 14 38.91 61.48 -39.84
C ILE A 14 39.14 60.12 -40.53
N LEU A 15 38.83 60.11 -41.84
CA LEU A 15 39.02 59.07 -42.87
C LEU A 15 40.49 58.82 -43.26
N ALA A 16 40.79 57.61 -43.74
CA ALA A 16 41.80 57.37 -44.79
C ALA A 16 41.50 56.10 -45.62
N ILE A 17 41.72 56.21 -46.93
CA ILE A 17 41.38 55.33 -48.06
C ILE A 17 42.56 54.39 -48.38
N GLY A 18 42.31 53.18 -48.94
CA GLY A 18 43.40 52.40 -49.53
C GLY A 18 43.04 51.06 -50.23
N ALA A 19 42.92 51.14 -51.57
CA ALA A 19 43.28 50.14 -52.61
C ALA A 19 42.46 48.85 -52.85
N LEU A 20 41.86 48.80 -54.05
CA LEU A 20 41.43 47.62 -54.81
C LEU A 20 42.62 46.78 -55.32
N THR A 21 42.46 45.44 -55.35
CA THR A 21 42.97 44.58 -56.44
C THR A 21 41.91 43.55 -56.85
N LEU A 22 41.78 43.34 -58.17
CA LEU A 22 40.89 42.42 -58.86
C LEU A 22 41.51 41.03 -58.98
N SER A 23 40.73 39.95 -58.82
CA SER A 23 40.47 38.94 -59.88
C SER A 23 39.92 37.61 -59.34
N ALA A 24 38.77 37.23 -59.92
CA ALA A 24 38.23 35.91 -60.26
C ALA A 24 38.76 34.63 -59.58
N CYS A 25 37.83 33.83 -59.02
CA CYS A 25 37.49 32.50 -59.54
C CYS A 25 36.33 31.86 -58.73
N SER A 26 35.27 31.50 -59.46
CA SER A 26 34.51 30.25 -59.39
C SER A 26 34.39 29.51 -58.05
N GLY A 27 33.17 29.34 -57.56
CA GLY A 27 32.87 28.37 -56.51
C GLY A 27 31.49 28.57 -55.90
N THR A 28 30.46 28.11 -56.60
CA THR A 28 29.16 27.81 -55.98
C THR A 28 29.38 26.82 -54.83
N ASN A 29 29.20 27.25 -53.60
CA ASN A 29 28.81 26.38 -52.49
C ASN A 29 27.91 27.22 -51.58
N THR A 30 26.63 27.24 -51.91
CA THR A 30 25.61 27.35 -50.89
C THR A 30 25.78 26.10 -50.03
N ASP A 31 26.56 26.21 -48.95
CA ASP A 31 26.52 25.22 -47.89
C ASP A 31 25.09 25.21 -47.38
N ALA A 32 24.32 24.24 -47.88
CA ALA A 32 23.08 23.83 -47.28
C ALA A 32 23.46 23.40 -45.86
N GLN A 33 23.18 24.29 -44.91
CA GLN A 33 23.26 24.00 -43.49
C GLN A 33 22.53 22.67 -43.28
N ALA A 34 23.27 21.58 -43.06
CA ALA A 34 22.68 20.29 -42.77
C ALA A 34 21.69 20.49 -41.60
N PRO A 35 20.47 19.93 -41.68
CA PRO A 35 19.50 20.07 -40.61
C PRO A 35 20.18 19.63 -39.31
N GLN A 36 20.25 20.54 -38.34
CA GLN A 36 20.75 20.25 -37.01
C GLN A 36 19.86 19.14 -36.45
N SER A 37 20.34 17.90 -36.51
CA SER A 37 19.63 16.76 -35.96
C SER A 37 19.51 16.96 -34.46
N PHE A 38 18.29 17.01 -33.96
CA PHE A 38 18.03 17.13 -32.53
C PHE A 38 18.65 15.94 -31.77
N ASP A 39 19.51 16.24 -30.80
CA ASP A 39 20.20 15.28 -29.91
C ASP A 39 19.68 15.34 -28.46
N GLY A 40 18.47 15.88 -28.26
CA GLY A 40 17.84 15.90 -26.93
C GLY A 40 17.04 14.62 -26.66
N ALA A 41 16.67 14.43 -25.40
CA ALA A 41 15.81 13.33 -25.01
C ALA A 41 14.44 13.44 -25.71
N THR A 42 13.99 12.31 -26.23
CA THR A 42 12.65 12.17 -26.80
C THR A 42 11.95 10.97 -26.19
N GLU A 43 10.66 11.07 -26.02
CA GLU A 43 9.80 9.95 -25.68
C GLU A 43 8.79 9.68 -26.80
N THR A 44 8.07 8.57 -26.72
CA THR A 44 7.08 8.21 -27.74
C THR A 44 5.65 8.50 -27.27
N ILE A 45 4.82 8.93 -28.21
CA ILE A 45 3.37 9.00 -28.02
C ILE A 45 2.86 7.57 -28.02
N THR A 46 2.18 7.17 -26.95
CA THR A 46 1.62 5.83 -26.82
C THR A 46 0.11 5.89 -26.87
N LYS A 47 -0.51 4.89 -27.51
CA LYS A 47 -1.95 4.68 -27.45
C LYS A 47 -2.25 3.64 -26.37
N GLY A 48 -3.19 3.94 -25.50
CA GLY A 48 -3.56 3.02 -24.44
C GLY A 48 -4.56 3.61 -23.46
N ASP A 49 -4.80 2.87 -22.40
CA ASP A 49 -5.73 3.29 -21.36
C ASP A 49 -5.03 4.25 -20.39
N LEU A 50 -5.71 5.34 -20.05
CA LEU A 50 -5.24 6.36 -19.12
C LEU A 50 -6.20 6.44 -17.94
N ALA A 51 -5.68 6.24 -16.72
CA ALA A 51 -6.46 6.18 -15.50
C ALA A 51 -6.07 7.29 -14.53
N GLY A 52 -6.98 8.23 -14.27
CA GLY A 52 -6.82 9.26 -13.25
C GLY A 52 -7.00 8.65 -11.85
N GLU A 53 -6.23 9.11 -10.87
CA GLU A 53 -6.28 8.62 -9.50
C GLU A 53 -6.61 9.74 -8.51
N THR A 54 -7.48 9.46 -7.54
CA THR A 54 -7.63 10.26 -6.33
C THR A 54 -6.74 9.67 -5.25
N THR A 55 -5.83 10.48 -4.70
CA THR A 55 -4.91 10.03 -3.66
C THR A 55 -5.52 10.15 -2.26
N VAL A 56 -5.43 9.06 -1.50
CA VAL A 56 -5.91 8.98 -0.11
C VAL A 56 -4.79 8.43 0.76
N GLN A 57 -4.62 8.97 1.96
CA GLN A 57 -3.65 8.44 2.92
C GLN A 57 -4.22 7.21 3.63
N GLY A 58 -3.42 6.16 3.70
CA GLY A 58 -3.74 4.92 4.42
C GLY A 58 -2.66 4.54 5.42
N ASN A 59 -3.01 3.66 6.34
CA ASN A 59 -2.09 3.07 7.30
C ASN A 59 -2.05 1.55 7.07
N LEU A 60 -0.86 1.05 6.76
CA LEU A 60 -0.56 -0.38 6.70
C LEU A 60 -0.39 -0.90 8.12
N HIS A 61 -1.11 -1.96 8.46
CA HIS A 61 -1.03 -2.66 9.74
C HIS A 61 -1.43 -4.14 9.58
N TYR A 62 -1.36 -4.91 10.65
CA TYR A 62 -1.87 -6.29 10.67
C TYR A 62 -3.38 -6.33 10.89
N ALA A 63 -4.05 -7.26 10.21
CA ALA A 63 -5.48 -7.46 10.34
C ALA A 63 -5.87 -8.06 11.69
N ASP A 64 -7.13 -7.85 12.08
CA ASP A 64 -7.78 -8.52 13.21
C ASP A 64 -6.98 -8.39 14.53
N SER A 65 -6.44 -7.20 14.78
CA SER A 65 -5.69 -6.91 16.01
C SER A 65 -6.63 -6.82 17.21
N TYR A 66 -6.32 -7.56 18.27
CA TYR A 66 -7.05 -7.52 19.53
C TYR A 66 -6.11 -7.66 20.72
N THR A 67 -6.62 -7.36 21.92
CA THR A 67 -5.90 -7.62 23.16
C THR A 67 -6.31 -8.96 23.73
N LEU A 68 -5.35 -9.86 23.90
CA LEU A 68 -5.58 -11.12 24.58
C LEU A 68 -5.55 -10.90 26.10
N LYS A 69 -6.64 -11.29 26.76
CA LYS A 69 -6.74 -11.35 28.22
C LYS A 69 -6.40 -12.74 28.74
N SER A 70 -6.05 -12.82 30.01
CA SER A 70 -5.85 -14.10 30.67
C SER A 70 -7.16 -14.89 30.75
N ALA A 71 -7.11 -16.18 30.44
CA ALA A 71 -8.20 -17.12 30.73
C ALA A 71 -8.12 -17.67 32.16
N PHE A 72 -6.99 -17.47 32.84
CA PHE A 72 -6.70 -18.03 34.16
C PHE A 72 -6.36 -16.93 35.16
N GLU A 73 -6.42 -17.27 36.44
CA GLU A 73 -5.99 -16.40 37.54
C GLU A 73 -4.68 -16.92 38.15
N GLY A 74 -3.86 -16.00 38.65
CA GLY A 74 -2.61 -16.33 39.35
C GLY A 74 -1.39 -15.69 38.71
N VAL A 75 -0.21 -16.20 39.05
CA VAL A 75 1.05 -15.59 38.60
C VAL A 75 1.34 -15.94 37.14
N VAL A 76 1.61 -14.93 36.33
CA VAL A 76 2.09 -15.08 34.95
C VAL A 76 3.50 -15.70 35.00
N THR A 77 3.68 -16.87 34.41
CA THR A 77 4.96 -17.60 34.45
C THR A 77 5.61 -17.76 33.08
N SER A 78 4.83 -17.60 32.00
CA SER A 78 5.34 -17.58 30.63
C SER A 78 4.48 -16.66 29.76
N LEU A 79 5.13 -15.91 28.87
CA LEU A 79 4.50 -15.04 27.87
C LEU A 79 5.19 -15.26 26.52
N PRO A 80 4.49 -15.05 25.40
CA PRO A 80 5.08 -15.22 24.08
C PRO A 80 6.05 -14.07 23.76
N THR A 81 6.91 -14.26 22.77
CA THR A 81 7.88 -13.24 22.36
C THR A 81 7.25 -12.25 21.36
N PRO A 82 7.26 -10.93 21.64
CA PRO A 82 6.78 -9.92 20.70
C PRO A 82 7.43 -10.01 19.32
N GLY A 83 6.64 -9.83 18.27
CA GLY A 83 7.08 -9.87 16.87
C GLY A 83 7.21 -11.28 16.30
N THR A 84 6.95 -12.33 17.08
CA THR A 84 6.90 -13.71 16.59
C THR A 84 5.51 -14.09 16.08
N THR A 85 5.46 -15.13 15.26
CA THR A 85 4.22 -15.74 14.79
C THR A 85 4.09 -17.14 15.40
N LEU A 86 2.97 -17.39 16.08
CA LEU A 86 2.62 -18.69 16.63
C LEU A 86 1.82 -19.49 15.58
N THR A 87 2.17 -20.76 15.44
CA THR A 87 1.51 -21.71 14.53
C THR A 87 0.67 -22.71 15.31
N GLN A 88 -0.15 -23.51 14.62
CA GLN A 88 -0.96 -24.55 15.25
C GLN A 88 -0.13 -25.46 16.18
N GLY A 89 -0.64 -25.66 17.41
CA GLY A 89 0.00 -26.42 18.48
C GLY A 89 0.99 -25.62 19.34
N SER A 90 1.27 -24.36 18.99
CA SER A 90 2.21 -23.53 19.76
C SER A 90 1.70 -23.24 21.18
N HIS A 91 2.62 -23.23 22.14
CA HIS A 91 2.36 -22.70 23.47
C HIS A 91 2.22 -21.18 23.43
N VAL A 92 1.14 -20.65 23.99
CA VAL A 92 0.83 -19.22 23.93
C VAL A 92 1.30 -18.52 25.20
N TYR A 93 0.81 -18.92 26.37
CA TYR A 93 1.18 -18.35 27.67
C TYR A 93 0.90 -19.33 28.82
N THR A 94 1.44 -19.02 30.01
CA THR A 94 1.17 -19.76 31.25
C THR A 94 0.82 -18.80 32.39
N VAL A 95 -0.32 -19.03 33.03
CA VAL A 95 -0.79 -18.28 34.22
C VAL A 95 -1.25 -19.28 35.27
N GLY A 96 -0.78 -19.13 36.51
CA GLY A 96 -1.19 -20.02 37.61
C GLY A 96 -0.75 -21.48 37.46
N GLY A 97 0.06 -21.81 36.45
CA GLY A 97 0.43 -23.18 36.10
C GLY A 97 -0.41 -23.76 34.94
N ASP A 98 -1.48 -23.08 34.56
CA ASP A 98 -2.33 -23.45 33.43
C ASP A 98 -1.77 -22.87 32.12
N ASN A 99 -1.76 -23.70 31.08
CA ASN A 99 -1.19 -23.38 29.78
C ASN A 99 -2.29 -23.18 28.75
N THR A 100 -2.11 -22.17 27.90
CA THR A 100 -2.93 -21.97 26.70
C THR A 100 -2.12 -22.34 25.45
N TYR A 101 -2.75 -23.06 24.53
CA TYR A 101 -2.18 -23.48 23.24
C TYR A 101 -3.02 -22.93 22.08
N LEU A 102 -2.35 -22.58 20.99
CA LEU A 102 -3.00 -22.12 19.77
C LEU A 102 -3.45 -23.33 18.94
N LEU A 103 -4.72 -23.39 18.57
CA LEU A 103 -5.23 -24.32 17.55
C LEU A 103 -5.96 -23.54 16.46
N HIS A 104 -5.91 -24.01 15.22
CA HIS A 104 -6.66 -23.36 14.15
C HIS A 104 -8.16 -23.69 14.26
N GLY A 105 -8.99 -22.67 14.11
CA GLY A 105 -10.44 -22.78 14.24
C GLY A 105 -11.11 -21.42 14.20
N SER A 106 -12.29 -21.36 13.57
CA SER A 106 -13.05 -20.11 13.41
C SER A 106 -13.91 -19.77 14.62
N THR A 107 -14.29 -20.77 15.43
CA THR A 107 -15.12 -20.57 16.61
C THR A 107 -14.24 -20.49 17.86
N PRO A 108 -14.34 -19.42 18.68
CA PRO A 108 -13.63 -19.34 19.95
C PRO A 108 -14.03 -20.47 20.90
N ALA A 109 -13.09 -20.95 21.72
CA ALA A 109 -13.40 -21.90 22.77
C ALA A 109 -14.24 -21.21 23.87
N TRP A 110 -15.40 -21.77 24.18
CA TRP A 110 -16.35 -21.19 25.16
C TRP A 110 -16.79 -22.19 26.24
N ARG A 111 -16.34 -23.45 26.15
CA ARG A 111 -16.60 -24.51 27.12
C ARG A 111 -15.38 -25.44 27.24
N THR A 112 -15.40 -26.27 28.28
CA THR A 112 -14.44 -27.38 28.46
C THR A 112 -14.70 -28.48 27.44
N PHE A 113 -13.63 -29.09 26.91
CA PHE A 113 -13.70 -30.30 26.11
C PHE A 113 -13.43 -31.51 26.99
N GLU A 114 -14.45 -32.33 27.20
CA GLU A 114 -14.36 -33.52 28.06
C GLU A 114 -15.42 -34.57 27.71
N ALA A 115 -15.19 -35.80 28.16
CA ALA A 115 -16.10 -36.90 27.91
C ALA A 115 -17.50 -36.60 28.46
N GLY A 116 -18.52 -36.78 27.62
CA GLY A 116 -19.92 -36.53 27.96
C GLY A 116 -20.41 -35.11 27.67
N MET A 117 -19.59 -34.25 27.06
CA MET A 117 -20.05 -32.95 26.56
C MET A 117 -21.04 -33.07 25.40
N ASP A 118 -21.87 -32.04 25.20
CA ASP A 118 -22.80 -31.97 24.06
C ASP A 118 -22.06 -31.79 22.73
N ASN A 119 -22.64 -32.32 21.65
CA ASN A 119 -22.11 -32.18 20.30
C ASN A 119 -22.00 -30.72 19.85
N GLY A 120 -21.04 -30.42 18.97
CA GLY A 120 -20.91 -29.09 18.40
C GLY A 120 -19.78 -28.96 17.38
N GLU A 121 -19.85 -27.89 16.59
CA GLU A 121 -18.83 -27.56 15.58
C GLU A 121 -17.46 -27.28 16.21
N ASP A 122 -17.44 -26.82 17.46
CA ASP A 122 -16.24 -26.64 18.25
C ASP A 122 -15.48 -27.96 18.49
N VAL A 123 -16.20 -29.09 18.54
CA VAL A 123 -15.59 -30.43 18.58
C VAL A 123 -14.99 -30.78 17.22
N THR A 124 -15.73 -30.56 16.12
CA THR A 124 -15.25 -30.82 14.77
C THR A 124 -13.93 -30.09 14.49
N GLN A 125 -13.83 -28.81 14.84
CA GLN A 125 -12.59 -28.04 14.64
C GLN A 125 -11.47 -28.49 15.58
N LEU A 126 -11.77 -28.89 16.83
CA LEU A 126 -10.76 -29.44 17.74
C LEU A 126 -10.17 -30.74 17.17
N GLU A 127 -11.03 -31.65 16.71
CA GLU A 127 -10.61 -32.91 16.09
C GLU A 127 -9.84 -32.70 14.80
N THR A 128 -10.26 -31.72 13.98
CA THR A 128 -9.54 -31.33 12.77
C THR A 128 -8.14 -30.83 13.11
N ALA A 129 -8.00 -29.90 14.06
CA ALA A 129 -6.71 -29.39 14.49
C ALA A 129 -5.82 -30.50 15.09
N LEU A 130 -6.39 -31.40 15.90
CA LEU A 130 -5.66 -32.55 16.44
C LEU A 130 -5.26 -33.56 15.35
N SER A 131 -6.07 -33.72 14.30
CA SER A 131 -5.76 -34.56 13.15
C SER A 131 -4.61 -33.98 12.35
N GLU A 132 -4.62 -32.68 12.09
CA GLU A 132 -3.53 -31.97 11.39
C GLU A 132 -2.23 -31.99 12.19
N LEU A 133 -2.31 -31.95 13.51
CA LEU A 133 -1.18 -32.17 14.41
C LEU A 133 -0.73 -33.64 14.51
N GLY A 134 -1.48 -34.58 13.92
CA GLY A 134 -1.15 -36.01 13.87
C GLY A 134 -1.55 -36.80 15.11
N TYR A 135 -2.45 -36.28 15.96
CA TYR A 135 -2.90 -36.95 17.19
C TYR A 135 -4.27 -37.63 17.06
N PHE A 136 -5.10 -37.21 16.11
CA PHE A 136 -6.42 -37.79 15.83
C PHE A 136 -6.39 -38.55 14.50
N GLU A 137 -6.84 -39.82 14.50
CA GLU A 137 -6.76 -40.72 13.34
C GLU A 137 -8.12 -41.02 12.69
N ALA A 138 -9.22 -40.72 13.38
CA ALA A 138 -10.57 -40.91 12.85
C ALA A 138 -10.97 -39.72 11.95
N THR A 139 -12.15 -39.80 11.33
CA THR A 139 -12.72 -38.66 10.61
C THR A 139 -13.26 -37.66 11.64
N PRO A 140 -12.83 -36.38 11.61
CA PRO A 140 -13.36 -35.36 12.50
C PRO A 140 -14.88 -35.23 12.37
N ASP A 141 -15.57 -35.18 13.50
CA ASP A 141 -17.00 -34.97 13.57
C ASP A 141 -17.40 -34.10 14.78
N ALA A 142 -18.71 -33.89 14.95
CA ALA A 142 -19.22 -33.01 16.00
C ALA A 142 -19.38 -33.70 17.37
N HIS A 143 -18.95 -34.94 17.54
CA HIS A 143 -19.20 -35.76 18.72
C HIS A 143 -17.91 -36.07 19.48
N PHE A 144 -17.82 -35.57 20.71
CA PHE A 144 -16.68 -35.85 21.57
C PHE A 144 -16.76 -37.29 22.09
N ASP A 145 -15.92 -38.17 21.55
CA ASP A 145 -15.94 -39.59 21.84
C ASP A 145 -14.60 -40.09 22.43
N TRP A 146 -14.44 -41.42 22.46
CA TRP A 146 -13.23 -42.04 22.96
C TRP A 146 -12.00 -41.74 22.08
N ASN A 147 -12.17 -41.61 20.76
CA ASN A 147 -11.09 -41.25 19.85
C ASN A 147 -10.59 -39.83 20.14
N THR A 148 -11.50 -38.88 20.39
CA THR A 148 -11.16 -37.50 20.78
C THR A 148 -10.38 -37.49 22.09
N THR A 149 -10.87 -38.23 23.08
CA THR A 149 -10.22 -38.36 24.40
C THR A 149 -8.79 -38.89 24.25
N VAL A 150 -8.59 -39.94 23.46
CA VAL A 150 -7.27 -40.53 23.22
C VAL A 150 -6.35 -39.58 22.45
N ALA A 151 -6.88 -38.86 21.46
CA ALA A 151 -6.10 -37.86 20.73
C ALA A 151 -5.59 -36.74 21.65
N ILE A 152 -6.44 -36.23 22.54
CA ILE A 152 -6.04 -35.25 23.56
C ILE A 152 -4.97 -35.85 24.48
N GLN A 153 -5.12 -37.09 24.94
CA GLN A 153 -4.10 -37.73 25.79
C GLN A 153 -2.75 -37.88 25.06
N ARG A 154 -2.76 -38.24 23.77
CA ARG A 154 -1.53 -38.33 22.96
C ARG A 154 -0.87 -36.96 22.80
N TRP A 155 -1.65 -35.92 22.54
CA TRP A 155 -1.16 -34.56 22.43
C TRP A 155 -0.59 -34.04 23.76
N GLN A 156 -1.33 -34.21 24.87
CA GLN A 156 -0.87 -33.90 26.22
C GLN A 156 0.44 -34.62 26.56
N LYS A 157 0.56 -35.90 26.20
CA LYS A 157 1.79 -36.67 26.38
C LYS A 157 2.96 -36.06 25.60
N ALA A 158 2.75 -35.66 24.35
CA ALA A 158 3.78 -35.03 23.52
C ALA A 158 4.25 -33.69 24.11
N LEU A 159 3.36 -32.98 24.79
CA LEU A 159 3.64 -31.74 25.53
C LEU A 159 4.21 -31.97 26.94
N ASN A 160 4.43 -33.23 27.36
CA ASN A 160 4.82 -33.62 28.72
C ASN A 160 3.85 -33.18 29.82
N LEU A 161 2.55 -33.13 29.49
CA LEU A 161 1.47 -32.80 30.42
C LEU A 161 0.79 -34.07 30.98
N PRO A 162 0.06 -33.95 32.11
CA PRO A 162 -0.85 -35.00 32.56
C PRO A 162 -1.87 -35.35 31.47
N GLN A 163 -2.01 -36.65 31.19
CA GLN A 163 -2.86 -37.19 30.12
C GLN A 163 -4.32 -37.33 30.62
N THR A 164 -4.98 -36.21 30.91
CA THR A 164 -6.36 -36.21 31.40
C THR A 164 -7.36 -36.61 30.31
N GLY A 165 -7.03 -36.36 29.04
CA GLY A 165 -7.99 -36.50 27.93
C GLY A 165 -9.08 -35.43 27.91
N SER A 166 -8.89 -34.36 28.69
CA SER A 166 -9.77 -33.20 28.76
C SER A 166 -8.99 -31.90 28.59
N LEU A 167 -9.64 -30.88 28.05
CA LEU A 167 -9.10 -29.54 27.89
C LEU A 167 -10.05 -28.56 28.59
N PRO A 168 -9.73 -28.10 29.81
CA PRO A 168 -10.47 -27.04 30.48
C PRO A 168 -10.61 -25.79 29.62
N LEU A 169 -11.67 -25.02 29.85
CA LEU A 169 -11.82 -23.72 29.20
C LEU A 169 -10.58 -22.85 29.44
N GLY A 170 -10.07 -22.24 28.37
CA GLY A 170 -8.84 -21.44 28.40
C GLY A 170 -7.58 -22.19 27.97
N THR A 171 -7.59 -23.54 27.97
CA THR A 171 -6.45 -24.34 27.51
C THR A 171 -6.22 -24.21 26.00
N VAL A 172 -7.29 -23.97 25.24
CA VAL A 172 -7.23 -23.77 23.79
C VAL A 172 -7.62 -22.34 23.46
N LEU A 173 -6.75 -21.65 22.72
CA LEU A 173 -7.05 -20.43 21.99
C LEU A 173 -7.25 -20.80 20.53
N PHE A 174 -8.49 -20.69 20.02
CA PHE A 174 -8.75 -20.85 18.60
C PHE A 174 -8.51 -19.55 17.85
N ALA A 175 -7.79 -19.64 16.73
CA ALA A 175 -7.67 -18.57 15.75
C ALA A 175 -7.84 -19.13 14.33
N PRO A 176 -8.40 -18.39 13.36
CA PRO A 176 -8.58 -18.90 12.00
C PRO A 176 -7.29 -19.23 11.26
N GLU A 177 -6.17 -18.63 11.68
CA GLU A 177 -4.87 -18.74 11.05
C GLU A 177 -3.75 -18.54 12.09
N ASP A 178 -2.50 -18.49 11.63
CA ASP A 178 -1.35 -18.23 12.49
C ASP A 178 -1.46 -16.87 13.21
N LEU A 179 -1.09 -16.87 14.49
CA LEU A 179 -1.27 -15.73 15.38
C LEU A 179 0.03 -14.95 15.53
N ARG A 180 0.04 -13.71 15.07
CA ARG A 180 1.15 -12.79 15.29
C ARG A 180 1.06 -12.16 16.68
N ILE A 181 2.19 -12.14 17.39
CA ILE A 181 2.32 -11.56 18.72
C ILE A 181 2.78 -10.11 18.62
N GLY A 182 1.98 -9.21 19.17
CA GLY A 182 2.28 -7.79 19.30
C GLY A 182 2.95 -7.44 20.63
N ALA A 183 2.60 -6.29 21.19
CA ALA A 183 3.21 -5.77 22.40
C ALA A 183 2.71 -6.52 23.65
N LEU A 184 3.63 -6.82 24.56
CA LEU A 184 3.26 -7.30 25.90
C LEU A 184 2.65 -6.16 26.71
N LYS A 185 1.56 -6.48 27.42
CA LYS A 185 0.88 -5.60 28.37
C LYS A 185 1.10 -6.03 29.82
N ALA A 186 1.36 -7.33 30.04
CA ALA A 186 1.77 -7.90 31.32
C ALA A 186 3.24 -8.37 31.29
N ARG A 187 3.80 -8.68 32.46
CA ARG A 187 5.14 -9.23 32.64
C ARG A 187 5.09 -10.56 33.38
N VAL A 188 6.10 -11.40 33.14
CA VAL A 188 6.31 -12.60 33.96
C VAL A 188 6.54 -12.18 35.42
N GLY A 189 5.81 -12.80 36.34
CA GLY A 189 5.77 -12.46 37.75
C GLY A 189 4.57 -11.62 38.17
N ASP A 190 3.84 -11.01 37.23
CA ASP A 190 2.61 -10.28 37.54
C ASP A 190 1.51 -11.24 38.00
N ASN A 191 0.62 -10.76 38.88
CA ASN A 191 -0.56 -11.51 39.27
C ASN A 191 -1.73 -11.15 38.35
N ALA A 192 -2.13 -12.08 37.49
CA ALA A 192 -3.21 -11.92 36.54
C ALA A 192 -4.57 -12.35 37.10
N THR A 193 -5.60 -11.65 36.64
CA THR A 193 -7.01 -12.04 36.70
C THR A 193 -7.54 -12.23 35.29
N MET A 194 -8.79 -12.69 35.14
CA MET A 194 -9.42 -12.82 33.81
C MET A 194 -9.58 -11.48 33.06
N GLU A 195 -9.47 -10.35 33.76
CA GLU A 195 -9.49 -9.01 33.17
C GLU A 195 -8.10 -8.49 32.81
N THR A 196 -7.04 -9.19 33.21
CA THR A 196 -5.66 -8.78 32.92
C THR A 196 -5.34 -8.96 31.45
N GLU A 197 -4.98 -7.85 30.81
CA GLU A 197 -4.49 -7.82 29.44
C GLU A 197 -3.04 -8.34 29.40
N LEU A 198 -2.80 -9.41 28.66
CA LEU A 198 -1.48 -10.05 28.61
C LEU A 198 -0.63 -9.46 27.49
N PHE A 199 -1.17 -9.41 26.27
CA PHE A 199 -0.49 -8.90 25.09
C PHE A 199 -1.47 -8.60 23.96
N THR A 200 -1.03 -7.86 22.94
CA THR A 200 -1.80 -7.72 21.69
C THR A 200 -1.47 -8.86 20.74
N ALA A 201 -2.48 -9.34 20.02
CA ALA A 201 -2.35 -10.39 19.02
C ALA A 201 -3.08 -9.98 17.75
N SER A 202 -2.62 -10.46 16.60
CA SER A 202 -3.21 -10.14 15.30
C SER A 202 -3.06 -11.32 14.35
N SER A 203 -3.74 -11.24 13.21
CA SER A 203 -3.40 -12.05 12.04
C SER A 203 -1.98 -11.74 11.55
N SER A 204 -1.39 -12.64 10.77
CA SER A 204 -0.19 -12.37 9.96
C SER A 204 -0.50 -11.60 8.67
N ARG A 205 -1.77 -11.49 8.26
CA ARG A 205 -2.19 -10.74 7.08
C ARG A 205 -2.04 -9.24 7.32
N GLN A 206 -1.43 -8.57 6.35
CA GLN A 206 -1.33 -7.11 6.35
C GLN A 206 -2.47 -6.50 5.54
N VAL A 207 -3.05 -5.43 6.08
CA VAL A 207 -4.14 -4.68 5.46
C VAL A 207 -3.84 -3.18 5.59
N ILE A 208 -4.45 -2.40 4.72
CA ILE A 208 -4.34 -0.95 4.74
C ILE A 208 -5.70 -0.36 5.09
N SER A 209 -5.76 0.37 6.20
CA SER A 209 -6.95 1.16 6.55
C SER A 209 -6.80 2.58 6.04
N ALA A 210 -7.83 3.08 5.36
CA ALA A 210 -7.86 4.45 4.86
C ALA A 210 -9.24 5.06 5.02
N ASN A 211 -9.29 6.40 5.00
CA ASN A 211 -10.53 7.15 5.19
C ASN A 211 -10.84 7.93 3.92
N LEU A 212 -11.91 7.56 3.22
CA LEU A 212 -12.42 8.32 2.08
C LEU A 212 -13.27 9.49 2.54
N LYS A 213 -13.22 10.58 1.76
CA LYS A 213 -14.15 11.69 1.92
C LYS A 213 -15.51 11.31 1.37
N LEU A 214 -16.56 11.94 1.90
CA LEU A 214 -17.92 11.72 1.41
C LEU A 214 -18.09 12.09 -0.08
N SER A 215 -17.32 13.07 -0.58
CA SER A 215 -17.28 13.43 -2.01
C SER A 215 -16.78 12.30 -2.90
N ASP A 216 -15.94 11.42 -2.35
CA ASP A 216 -15.22 10.39 -3.08
C ASP A 216 -15.86 9.01 -2.87
N GLN A 217 -17.08 8.97 -2.30
CA GLN A 217 -17.81 7.74 -1.98
C GLN A 217 -17.94 6.79 -3.17
N ALA A 218 -18.08 7.33 -4.39
CA ALA A 218 -18.19 6.53 -5.61
C ALA A 218 -16.94 5.69 -5.91
N LEU A 219 -15.78 6.05 -5.33
CA LEU A 219 -14.52 5.34 -5.51
C LEU A 219 -14.34 4.16 -4.55
N GLY A 220 -15.01 4.22 -3.39
CA GLY A 220 -14.95 3.20 -2.34
C GLY A 220 -15.91 2.04 -2.58
N VAL A 221 -15.68 1.26 -3.63
CA VAL A 221 -16.48 0.05 -3.93
C VAL A 221 -15.65 -1.19 -3.65
N VAL A 222 -16.23 -2.17 -2.96
CA VAL A 222 -15.59 -3.46 -2.71
C VAL A 222 -15.26 -4.14 -4.05
N GLY A 223 -14.02 -4.62 -4.18
CA GLY A 223 -13.49 -5.23 -5.40
C GLY A 223 -12.76 -4.25 -6.32
N ASN A 224 -12.85 -2.93 -6.10
CA ASN A 224 -12.05 -1.98 -6.86
C ASN A 224 -10.56 -2.15 -6.55
N SER A 225 -9.74 -2.09 -7.60
CA SER A 225 -8.29 -2.06 -7.48
C SER A 225 -7.80 -0.68 -7.07
N VAL A 226 -6.73 -0.65 -6.30
CA VAL A 226 -6.10 0.53 -5.72
C VAL A 226 -4.60 0.42 -5.90
N THR A 227 -3.98 1.48 -6.40
CA THR A 227 -2.51 1.57 -6.46
C THR A 227 -1.99 1.93 -5.07
N VAL A 228 -1.13 1.09 -4.50
CA VAL A 228 -0.51 1.30 -3.19
C VAL A 228 0.92 1.80 -3.38
N ARG A 229 1.19 3.01 -2.88
CA ARG A 229 2.52 3.64 -2.92
C ARG A 229 3.13 3.58 -1.52
N LEU A 230 4.23 2.84 -1.40
CA LEU A 230 4.92 2.60 -0.14
C LEU A 230 5.89 3.75 0.19
N PRO A 231 6.08 4.08 1.48
CA PRO A 231 7.00 5.15 1.87
C PRO A 231 8.45 4.79 1.54
N GLY A 232 9.18 5.73 0.94
CA GLY A 232 10.61 5.56 0.64
C GLY A 232 10.93 4.62 -0.54
N SER A 233 9.92 4.04 -1.18
CA SER A 233 10.09 3.19 -2.36
C SER A 233 9.61 3.92 -3.62
N THR A 234 10.34 3.76 -4.72
CA THR A 234 9.85 4.12 -6.07
C THR A 234 8.92 3.04 -6.64
N THR A 235 8.81 1.90 -5.98
CA THR A 235 7.97 0.77 -6.40
C THR A 235 6.58 0.90 -5.81
N THR A 236 5.57 0.69 -6.64
CA THR A 236 4.15 0.62 -6.25
C THR A 236 3.68 -0.82 -6.30
N THR A 237 2.79 -1.20 -5.38
CA THR A 237 2.05 -2.46 -5.45
C THR A 237 0.57 -2.17 -5.72
N THR A 238 -0.22 -3.19 -6.00
CA THR A 238 -1.68 -3.07 -6.10
C THR A 238 -2.34 -3.67 -4.88
N GLY A 239 -3.58 -3.25 -4.63
CA GLY A 239 -4.43 -3.87 -3.63
C GLY A 239 -5.89 -3.77 -4.04
N THR A 240 -6.72 -4.54 -3.36
CA THR A 240 -8.16 -4.60 -3.60
C THR A 240 -8.92 -4.11 -2.38
N ILE A 241 -9.93 -3.25 -2.58
CA ILE A 241 -10.83 -2.83 -1.49
C ILE A 241 -11.65 -4.05 -1.05
N THR A 242 -11.47 -4.51 0.17
CA THR A 242 -12.18 -5.68 0.73
C THR A 242 -13.30 -5.30 1.68
N SER A 243 -13.25 -4.10 2.27
CA SER A 243 -14.30 -3.60 3.15
C SER A 243 -14.53 -2.11 2.96
N VAL A 244 -15.79 -1.71 3.08
CA VAL A 244 -16.25 -0.32 3.08
C VAL A 244 -17.26 -0.16 4.20
N GLU A 245 -16.91 0.62 5.20
CA GLU A 245 -17.78 0.87 6.37
C GLU A 245 -18.78 2.01 6.11
N PRO A 246 -19.90 2.05 6.84
CA PRO A 246 -20.82 3.19 6.78
C PRO A 246 -20.14 4.52 7.14
N PRO A 247 -20.57 5.65 6.55
CA PRO A 247 -20.01 6.96 6.86
C PRO A 247 -20.14 7.29 8.36
N ARG A 248 -19.02 7.64 8.99
CA ARG A 248 -18.96 8.02 10.41
C ARG A 248 -18.18 9.30 10.63
N GLU A 249 -18.35 9.89 11.81
CA GLU A 249 -17.48 10.99 12.23
C GLU A 249 -16.06 10.45 12.42
N LYS A 250 -15.06 11.17 11.90
CA LYS A 250 -13.67 10.87 12.16
C LYS A 250 -13.42 10.99 13.66
N ALA A 251 -12.87 9.94 14.26
CA ALA A 251 -12.51 9.99 15.67
C ALA A 251 -11.44 11.06 15.87
N SER A 252 -11.67 11.97 16.81
CA SER A 252 -10.66 12.94 17.23
C SER A 252 -9.54 12.20 17.96
N GLU A 253 -8.29 12.45 17.61
CA GLU A 253 -7.17 12.04 18.44
C GLU A 253 -7.26 12.78 19.79
N GLU A 254 -6.97 12.09 20.90
CA GLU A 254 -7.01 12.70 22.24
C GLU A 254 -6.10 13.94 22.27
N GLY A 255 -6.72 15.13 22.30
CA GLY A 255 -6.03 16.42 22.38
C GLY A 255 -6.27 17.39 21.22
N SER A 256 -7.02 17.02 20.16
CA SER A 256 -7.38 17.95 19.10
C SER A 256 -8.73 18.64 19.35
N GLU A 257 -8.71 19.96 19.54
CA GLU A 257 -9.92 20.82 19.48
C GLU A 257 -10.35 21.04 18.02
N GLU A 258 -10.64 19.97 17.26
CA GLU A 258 -11.26 20.12 15.95
C GLU A 258 -12.77 20.37 16.10
N THR A 259 -13.17 21.63 15.89
CA THR A 259 -14.57 22.09 15.92
C THR A 259 -15.37 21.71 14.67
N THR A 260 -14.75 21.02 13.71
CA THR A 260 -15.39 20.52 12.49
C THR A 260 -15.24 19.01 12.41
N LYS A 261 -16.34 18.31 12.64
CA LYS A 261 -16.40 16.85 12.55
C LYS A 261 -16.36 16.44 11.07
N GLU A 262 -15.18 16.11 10.57
CA GLU A 262 -15.03 15.55 9.23
C GLU A 262 -15.76 14.20 9.16
N ARG A 263 -16.70 14.05 8.22
CA ARG A 263 -17.35 12.78 7.95
C ARG A 263 -16.52 11.98 6.96
N ILE A 264 -16.14 10.78 7.36
CA ILE A 264 -15.29 9.86 6.62
C ILE A 264 -16.02 8.55 6.31
N ILE A 265 -15.57 7.85 5.28
CA ILE A 265 -15.94 6.48 4.96
C ILE A 265 -14.69 5.63 5.12
N PRO A 266 -14.59 4.84 6.20
CA PRO A 266 -13.47 3.91 6.38
C PRO A 266 -13.51 2.83 5.30
N ILE A 267 -12.36 2.58 4.69
CA ILE A 267 -12.14 1.48 3.76
C ILE A 267 -10.96 0.63 4.21
N THR A 268 -11.03 -0.65 3.90
CA THR A 268 -9.92 -1.59 4.08
C THR A 268 -9.47 -2.09 2.72
N VAL A 269 -8.19 -1.96 2.44
CA VAL A 269 -7.54 -2.47 1.22
C VAL A 269 -6.64 -3.64 1.61
N THR A 270 -6.79 -4.76 0.91
CA THR A 270 -5.87 -5.90 1.04
C THR A 270 -4.87 -5.83 -0.11
N PRO A 271 -3.57 -5.71 0.17
CA PRO A 271 -2.54 -5.73 -0.87
C PRO A 271 -2.54 -7.06 -1.63
N ASP A 272 -2.37 -7.01 -2.96
CA ASP A 272 -2.37 -8.21 -3.80
C ASP A 272 -1.02 -8.95 -3.76
N ASP A 273 0.08 -8.21 -3.56
CA ASP A 273 1.43 -8.74 -3.38
C ASP A 273 1.97 -8.35 -2.00
N THR A 274 2.00 -9.33 -1.09
CA THR A 274 2.53 -9.17 0.27
C THR A 274 4.04 -9.17 0.32
N SER A 275 4.74 -9.69 -0.70
CA SER A 275 6.21 -9.71 -0.72
C SER A 275 6.77 -8.28 -0.88
N ALA A 276 6.02 -7.41 -1.57
CA ALA A 276 6.34 -5.99 -1.68
C ALA A 276 6.30 -5.24 -0.33
N LEU A 277 5.72 -5.85 0.71
CA LEU A 277 5.56 -5.27 2.04
C LEU A 277 6.58 -5.80 3.05
N GLU A 278 7.47 -6.71 2.63
CA GLU A 278 8.48 -7.28 3.51
C GLU A 278 9.33 -6.21 4.20
N GLY A 279 9.53 -6.39 5.50
CA GLY A 279 10.26 -5.43 6.34
C GLY A 279 9.42 -4.24 6.84
N LEU A 280 8.20 -4.05 6.35
CA LEU A 280 7.26 -3.06 6.88
C LEU A 280 6.31 -3.73 7.86
N GLN A 281 6.23 -3.23 9.09
CA GLN A 281 5.26 -3.71 10.09
C GLN A 281 4.06 -2.77 10.19
N GLU A 282 4.34 -1.49 10.36
CA GLU A 282 3.36 -0.41 10.38
C GLU A 282 3.93 0.75 9.56
N ALA A 283 3.14 1.27 8.61
CA ALA A 283 3.61 2.32 7.71
C ALA A 283 2.47 3.20 7.20
N SER A 284 2.70 4.50 7.08
CA SER A 284 1.82 5.39 6.32
C SER A 284 2.07 5.22 4.83
N VAL A 285 1.01 4.92 4.08
CA VAL A 285 1.04 4.65 2.64
C VAL A 285 0.11 5.59 1.90
N SER A 286 0.37 5.83 0.62
CA SER A 286 -0.54 6.59 -0.25
C SER A 286 -1.28 5.64 -1.19
N LEU A 287 -2.60 5.74 -1.19
CA LEU A 287 -3.50 4.95 -2.03
C LEU A 287 -3.97 5.80 -3.21
N GLY A 288 -3.75 5.33 -4.44
CA GLY A 288 -4.34 5.88 -5.65
C GLY A 288 -5.60 5.11 -6.02
N LEU A 289 -6.77 5.73 -5.81
CA LEU A 289 -8.05 5.16 -6.23
C LEU A 289 -8.38 5.64 -7.63
N THR A 290 -8.62 4.73 -8.57
CA THR A 290 -9.01 5.08 -9.94
C THR A 290 -10.33 5.85 -9.96
N SER A 291 -10.28 7.11 -10.39
CA SER A 291 -11.42 8.03 -10.41
C SER A 291 -12.02 8.23 -11.80
N GLU A 292 -11.20 8.19 -12.83
CA GLU A 292 -11.62 8.26 -14.23
C GLU A 292 -10.74 7.33 -15.06
N THR A 293 -11.31 6.71 -16.09
CA THR A 293 -10.56 5.91 -17.06
C THR A 293 -10.96 6.30 -18.46
N ARG A 294 -9.96 6.55 -19.30
CA ARG A 294 -10.09 6.84 -20.72
C ARG A 294 -9.41 5.72 -21.50
N THR A 295 -10.19 4.97 -22.26
CA THR A 295 -9.67 3.83 -23.02
C THR A 295 -9.23 4.27 -24.41
N ASP A 296 -8.15 3.67 -24.92
CA ASP A 296 -7.69 3.82 -26.30
C ASP A 296 -7.36 5.28 -26.70
N VAL A 297 -6.74 6.05 -25.79
CA VAL A 297 -6.36 7.45 -26.00
C VAL A 297 -4.87 7.61 -26.27
N LEU A 298 -4.49 8.66 -27.01
CA LEU A 298 -3.08 9.03 -27.18
C LEU A 298 -2.60 9.78 -25.95
N SER A 299 -1.46 9.38 -25.40
CA SER A 299 -0.89 10.01 -24.22
C SER A 299 0.58 10.37 -24.43
N VAL A 300 0.96 11.51 -23.85
CA VAL A 300 2.35 12.01 -23.83
C VAL A 300 2.80 12.22 -22.40
N PRO A 301 4.12 12.18 -22.13
CA PRO A 301 4.65 12.61 -20.85
C PRO A 301 4.25 14.06 -20.55
N LEU A 302 3.89 14.35 -19.30
CA LEU A 302 3.55 15.71 -18.85
C LEU A 302 4.68 16.70 -19.16
N SER A 303 5.93 16.24 -19.09
CA SER A 303 7.13 17.03 -19.41
C SER A 303 7.27 17.39 -20.90
N ALA A 304 6.54 16.71 -21.80
CA ALA A 304 6.54 16.97 -23.24
C ALA A 304 5.56 18.09 -23.65
N LEU A 305 4.66 18.50 -22.76
CA LEU A 305 3.72 19.58 -23.04
C LEU A 305 4.42 20.94 -23.03
N VAL A 306 4.21 21.69 -24.10
CA VAL A 306 4.67 23.08 -24.25
C VAL A 306 3.48 24.02 -24.36
N ALA A 307 3.54 25.16 -23.68
CA ALA A 307 2.57 26.23 -23.90
C ALA A 307 2.89 26.94 -25.23
N LEU A 308 1.97 26.88 -26.19
CA LEU A 308 2.07 27.61 -27.46
C LEU A 308 1.54 29.04 -27.32
N SER A 309 0.51 29.23 -26.49
CA SER A 309 -0.04 30.53 -26.10
C SER A 309 -0.62 30.47 -24.68
N ALA A 310 -1.25 31.54 -24.20
CA ALA A 310 -1.87 31.58 -22.87
C ALA A 310 -2.95 30.50 -22.67
N ASP A 311 -3.64 30.13 -23.76
CA ASP A 311 -4.80 29.23 -23.73
C ASP A 311 -4.61 27.97 -24.61
N GLN A 312 -3.41 27.76 -25.16
CA GLN A 312 -3.15 26.67 -26.10
C GLN A 312 -1.88 25.90 -25.75
N PHE A 313 -2.03 24.59 -25.63
CA PHE A 313 -0.93 23.65 -25.45
C PHE A 313 -0.53 23.00 -26.77
N GLY A 314 0.69 22.50 -26.81
CA GLY A 314 1.25 21.75 -27.92
C GLY A 314 2.28 20.75 -27.44
N VAL A 315 2.79 19.97 -28.37
CA VAL A 315 3.96 19.10 -28.18
C VAL A 315 4.99 19.40 -29.27
N GLU A 316 6.26 19.23 -28.95
CA GLU A 316 7.35 19.34 -29.91
C GLU A 316 7.63 17.95 -30.50
N VAL A 317 7.17 17.69 -31.73
CA VAL A 317 7.37 16.41 -32.43
C VAL A 317 8.66 16.46 -33.24
N VAL A 318 9.46 15.40 -33.16
CA VAL A 318 10.67 15.21 -33.96
C VAL A 318 10.33 14.33 -35.17
N ASP A 319 10.54 14.84 -36.38
CA ASP A 319 10.35 14.06 -37.61
C ASP A 319 11.52 13.09 -37.90
N GLU A 320 11.37 12.23 -38.91
CA GLU A 320 12.41 11.27 -39.32
C GLU A 320 13.73 11.94 -39.76
N SER A 321 13.69 13.23 -40.13
CA SER A 321 14.86 14.02 -40.51
C SER A 321 15.53 14.73 -39.32
N GLY A 322 14.99 14.56 -38.11
CA GLY A 322 15.50 15.16 -36.88
C GLY A 322 15.07 16.62 -36.67
N LYS A 323 14.11 17.12 -37.46
CA LYS A 323 13.58 18.49 -37.35
C LYS A 323 12.43 18.52 -36.36
N ILE A 324 12.45 19.54 -35.50
CA ILE A 324 11.43 19.75 -34.46
C ILE A 324 10.29 20.59 -35.03
N ARG A 325 9.06 20.17 -34.74
CA ARG A 325 7.85 20.88 -35.12
C ARG A 325 6.91 20.98 -33.93
N ARG A 326 6.42 22.19 -33.67
CA ARG A 326 5.40 22.42 -32.64
C ARG A 326 4.04 22.09 -33.22
N VAL A 327 3.37 21.13 -32.59
CA VAL A 327 2.04 20.66 -32.97
C VAL A 327 1.07 21.06 -31.87
N PRO A 328 0.01 21.85 -32.17
CA PRO A 328 -1.02 22.16 -31.19
C PRO A 328 -1.81 20.90 -30.83
N VAL A 329 -2.14 20.75 -29.54
CA VAL A 329 -2.91 19.62 -29.04
C VAL A 329 -4.00 20.08 -28.08
N THR A 330 -5.11 19.34 -28.07
CA THR A 330 -6.12 19.44 -27.02
C THR A 330 -5.77 18.46 -25.91
N VAL A 331 -5.57 18.97 -24.70
CA VAL A 331 -5.29 18.17 -23.50
C VAL A 331 -6.59 17.64 -22.89
N GLY A 332 -6.55 16.39 -22.45
CA GLY A 332 -7.66 15.70 -21.79
C GLY A 332 -7.33 15.35 -20.34
N LEU A 333 -7.51 14.08 -19.98
CA LEU A 333 -7.20 13.54 -18.66
C LEU A 333 -5.71 13.60 -18.34
N PHE A 334 -5.39 13.99 -17.10
CA PHE A 334 -4.04 13.92 -16.52
C PHE A 334 -3.98 12.71 -15.57
N ALA A 335 -2.99 11.84 -15.76
CA ALA A 335 -2.83 10.63 -14.96
C ALA A 335 -1.35 10.32 -14.73
N GLY A 336 -0.91 10.40 -13.48
CA GLY A 336 0.49 10.19 -13.11
C GLY A 336 1.41 11.17 -13.81
N ASP A 337 2.33 10.65 -14.62
CA ASP A 337 3.28 11.41 -15.43
C ASP A 337 2.84 11.58 -16.89
N ARG A 338 1.63 11.14 -17.26
CA ARG A 338 1.11 11.21 -18.63
C ARG A 338 -0.15 12.06 -18.73
N VAL A 339 -0.37 12.59 -19.93
CA VAL A 339 -1.52 13.43 -20.27
C VAL A 339 -2.12 12.96 -21.58
N GLU A 340 -3.43 12.79 -21.60
CA GLU A 340 -4.19 12.55 -22.82
C GLU A 340 -4.07 13.75 -23.75
N VAL A 341 -3.77 13.48 -25.02
CA VAL A 341 -3.69 14.48 -26.07
C VAL A 341 -4.45 14.04 -27.30
N SER A 342 -5.08 15.00 -27.97
CA SER A 342 -5.70 14.79 -29.28
C SER A 342 -5.35 15.93 -30.22
N GLY A 343 -5.24 15.63 -31.52
CA GLY A 343 -4.93 16.60 -32.57
C GLY A 343 -4.73 15.92 -33.91
N ASP A 344 -4.97 16.64 -35.01
CA ASP A 344 -4.98 16.09 -36.38
C ASP A 344 -3.61 15.58 -36.84
N GLU A 345 -2.53 16.07 -36.23
CA GLU A 345 -1.15 15.76 -36.63
C GLU A 345 -0.41 14.90 -35.61
N ILE A 346 -1.13 14.36 -34.63
CA ILE A 346 -0.60 13.51 -33.56
C ILE A 346 -1.00 12.06 -33.80
N ALA A 347 -0.02 11.17 -33.77
CA ALA A 347 -0.22 9.74 -33.95
C ALA A 347 0.67 8.93 -32.99
N GLU A 348 0.23 7.71 -32.70
CA GLU A 348 1.02 6.73 -31.95
C GLU A 348 2.39 6.50 -32.61
N GLY A 349 3.42 6.36 -31.78
CA GLY A 349 4.79 6.09 -32.20
C GLY A 349 5.59 7.34 -32.60
N GLN A 350 4.97 8.51 -32.71
CA GLN A 350 5.69 9.76 -32.93
C GLN A 350 6.60 10.07 -31.74
N ARG A 351 7.75 10.71 -32.01
CA ARG A 351 8.70 11.13 -30.99
C ARG A 351 8.41 12.56 -30.54
N VAL A 352 8.22 12.76 -29.25
CA VAL A 352 8.04 14.07 -28.63
C VAL A 352 9.28 14.44 -27.81
N VAL A 353 9.66 15.71 -27.86
CA VAL A 353 10.78 16.24 -27.10
C VAL A 353 10.41 16.29 -25.61
N VAL A 354 11.33 15.84 -24.76
CA VAL A 354 11.25 15.98 -23.31
C VAL A 354 12.52 16.70 -22.79
N PRO A 355 12.43 17.50 -21.70
CA PRO A 355 13.59 18.14 -21.11
C PRO A 355 14.63 17.12 -20.65
N ASN A 356 15.91 17.34 -20.97
CA ASN A 356 17.01 16.60 -20.34
C ASN A 356 17.05 16.98 -18.84
N ARG A 357 16.95 15.98 -17.96
CA ARG A 357 17.13 16.15 -16.50
C ARG A 357 18.59 16.22 -16.11
#